data_AF-A0A2N2HH39-F1
#
_entry.id   AF-A0A2N2HH39-F1
#
_cell.length_a   1.000
_cell.length_b   1.000
_cell.length_c   1.000
_cell.angle_alpha   90.00
_cell.angle_beta   90.00
_cell.angle_gamma   90.00
#
_symmetry.space_group_name_H-M   'P 1'
#
loop_
_entity.id
_entity.type
_entity.pdbx_description
1 polymer ?
#
loop_
_entity_poly.entity_id
_entity_poly.type
_entity_poly.pdbx_seq_one_letter_code
_entity_poly.pdbx_strand_id
1 'polypeptide(L)'
;DLGVVLLELFCGIGDMLAYYLDAQAAEAFLPTARQRQNVINLCKLISYRLDGPVAATTSLRFSLAAPLDADLVIPAGTTCRARLEENDIVFETTEDATIPRSRTSVDAGARQGKRKTETFTADGDTGDPIILAGKEIAHGSIRVWVQAQEWTEVSHFQESGSDSRHFMAETDALDITRIVFGDGLRGAVPDSGAEIRVEYLETLGAEGNLGPHLVTELLTAIYLEGGLVPLAVTNPVPATGGADRETLEHARRQAPAEVRSLWKAVTKEDYLALAEGFPGVAKAQVLDVNDCKNIRYYQVNLAVAPDGGGPPSALLKQDLAEYLESRKVITVEINLFDPVYRPVSIDAEVFAYAGEDLDLVRSRVEQALADFFAFDRMSFGAPVHFSDLVALLDGVRGVSHVRMYTPTQDVDIRAGQIAALGQVNLEVRR
;
A
#
# COMPACT_ATOMS: atom_id res chain seq x y z
N ASP A 1 -13.47 -51.54 30.97
CA ASP A 1 -14.34 -52.33 30.07
C ASP A 1 -13.87 -52.08 28.64
N LEU A 2 -13.53 -53.13 27.90
CA LEU A 2 -13.00 -53.02 26.53
C LEU A 2 -14.01 -52.36 25.58
N GLY A 3 -15.32 -52.52 25.82
CA GLY A 3 -16.36 -51.89 25.01
C GLY A 3 -16.36 -50.37 25.11
N VAL A 4 -16.11 -49.83 26.31
CA VAL A 4 -16.02 -48.38 26.54
C VAL A 4 -14.79 -47.79 25.85
N VAL A 5 -13.64 -48.48 25.93
CA VAL A 5 -12.39 -48.03 25.26
C VAL A 5 -12.55 -47.98 23.75
N LEU A 6 -13.23 -48.97 23.14
CA LEU A 6 -13.47 -48.98 21.70
C LEU A 6 -14.40 -47.83 21.26
N LEU A 7 -15.43 -47.55 22.07
CA LEU A 7 -16.36 -46.44 21.83
C LEU A 7 -15.65 -45.09 21.96
N GLU A 8 -14.82 -44.90 22.98
CA GLU A 8 -14.00 -43.70 23.15
C GLU A 8 -13.05 -43.49 21.96
N LEU A 9 -12.41 -44.55 21.48
CA LEU A 9 -11.53 -44.48 20.31
C LEU A 9 -12.30 -44.14 19.03
N PHE A 10 -13.49 -44.72 18.83
CA PHE A 10 -14.35 -44.37 17.69
C PHE A 10 -14.84 -42.92 17.76
N CYS A 11 -15.26 -42.45 18.93
CA CYS A 11 -15.63 -41.05 19.16
C CYS A 11 -14.44 -40.11 18.91
N GLY A 12 -13.23 -40.46 19.36
CA GLY A 12 -12.02 -39.68 19.13
C GLY A 12 -11.65 -39.58 17.63
N ILE A 13 -11.78 -40.67 16.88
CA ILE A 13 -11.60 -40.65 15.42
C ILE A 13 -12.70 -39.80 14.75
N GLY A 14 -13.95 -39.96 15.19
CA GLY A 14 -15.09 -39.18 14.68
C GLY A 14 -14.91 -37.67 14.88
N ASP A 15 -14.48 -37.26 16.07
CA ASP A 15 -14.20 -35.86 16.41
C ASP A 15 -13.05 -35.30 15.56
N MET A 16 -11.98 -36.08 15.38
CA MET A 16 -10.86 -35.68 14.53
C MET A 16 -11.27 -35.51 13.05
N LEU A 17 -12.09 -36.42 12.52
CA LEU A 17 -12.62 -36.31 11.16
C LEU A 17 -13.57 -35.13 11.00
N ALA A 18 -14.45 -34.90 11.98
CA ALA A 18 -15.36 -33.75 12.00
C ALA A 18 -14.56 -32.43 12.01
N TYR A 19 -13.51 -32.34 12.84
CA TYR A 19 -12.61 -31.20 12.84
C TYR A 19 -11.98 -30.93 11.46
N TYR A 20 -11.51 -31.96 10.76
CA TYR A 20 -10.95 -31.79 9.41
C TYR A 20 -12.01 -31.36 8.38
N LEU A 21 -13.24 -31.89 8.47
CA LEU A 21 -14.33 -31.49 7.59
C LEU A 21 -14.75 -30.04 7.82
N ASP A 22 -14.87 -29.62 9.08
CA ASP A 22 -15.19 -28.23 9.45
C ASP A 22 -14.08 -27.28 8.99
N ALA A 23 -12.82 -27.66 9.16
CA ALA A 23 -11.68 -26.88 8.67
C ALA A 23 -11.70 -26.75 7.14
N GLN A 24 -11.94 -27.84 6.40
CA GLN A 24 -12.03 -27.80 4.94
C GLN A 24 -13.25 -26.98 4.46
N ALA A 25 -14.39 -27.09 5.13
CA ALA A 25 -15.58 -26.32 4.82
C ALA A 25 -15.34 -24.81 5.04
N ALA A 26 -14.61 -24.44 6.10
CA ALA A 26 -14.24 -23.06 6.35
C ALA A 26 -13.33 -22.50 5.24
N GLU A 27 -12.44 -23.30 4.66
CA GLU A 27 -11.56 -22.90 3.55
C GLU A 27 -12.27 -22.72 2.20
N ALA A 28 -13.52 -23.19 2.05
CA ALA A 28 -14.26 -23.12 0.80
C ALA A 28 -14.90 -21.74 0.52
N PHE A 29 -14.99 -20.86 1.52
CA PHE A 29 -15.64 -19.55 1.40
C PHE A 29 -14.71 -18.42 1.84
N LEU A 30 -14.67 -17.33 1.06
CA LEU A 30 -13.78 -16.20 1.31
C LEU A 30 -13.89 -15.63 2.74
N PRO A 31 -15.10 -15.43 3.33
CA PRO A 31 -15.22 -14.88 4.68
C PRO A 31 -14.65 -15.76 5.78
N THR A 32 -14.55 -17.07 5.56
CA THR A 32 -14.15 -18.07 6.57
C THR A 32 -12.77 -18.67 6.32
N ALA A 33 -12.25 -18.59 5.10
CA ALA A 33 -10.97 -19.19 4.71
C ALA A 33 -9.81 -18.55 5.47
N ARG A 34 -8.95 -19.36 6.08
CA ARG A 34 -7.81 -18.90 6.91
C ARG A 34 -6.48 -19.09 6.20
N GLN A 35 -6.37 -20.05 5.28
CA GLN A 35 -5.13 -20.25 4.53
C GLN A 35 -5.04 -19.25 3.38
N ARG A 36 -3.92 -18.51 3.33
CA ARG A 36 -3.66 -17.50 2.29
C ARG A 36 -3.78 -18.07 0.88
N GLN A 37 -3.31 -19.29 0.64
CA GLN A 37 -3.39 -19.90 -0.69
C GLN A 37 -4.83 -20.13 -1.14
N ASN A 38 -5.72 -20.54 -0.23
CA ASN A 38 -7.13 -20.75 -0.55
C ASN A 38 -7.85 -19.42 -0.79
N VAL A 39 -7.53 -18.39 0.01
CA VAL A 39 -8.02 -17.01 -0.23
C VAL A 39 -7.58 -16.51 -1.62
N ILE A 40 -6.30 -16.67 -1.99
CA ILE A 40 -5.80 -16.32 -3.33
C ILE A 40 -6.59 -17.07 -4.41
N ASN A 41 -6.77 -18.38 -4.26
CA ASN A 41 -7.49 -19.19 -5.25
C ASN A 41 -8.97 -18.78 -5.38
N LEU A 42 -9.65 -18.47 -4.27
CA LEU A 42 -11.03 -17.99 -4.28
C LEU A 42 -11.15 -16.61 -4.92
N CYS A 43 -10.23 -15.70 -4.62
CA CYS A 43 -10.17 -14.37 -5.23
C CYS A 43 -9.91 -14.44 -6.74
N LYS A 44 -9.05 -15.36 -7.20
CA LYS A 44 -8.81 -15.60 -8.64
C LYS A 44 -10.09 -15.96 -9.39
N LEU A 45 -11.03 -16.70 -8.78
CA LEU A 45 -12.31 -17.05 -9.42
C LEU A 45 -13.18 -15.83 -9.75
N ILE A 46 -13.00 -14.75 -9.00
CA ILE A 46 -13.71 -13.48 -9.17
C ILE A 46 -12.80 -12.40 -9.75
N SER A 47 -11.69 -12.79 -10.41
CA SER A 47 -10.74 -11.86 -11.04
C SER A 47 -10.13 -10.81 -10.10
N TYR A 48 -10.17 -11.06 -8.80
CA TYR A 48 -9.46 -10.27 -7.81
C TYR A 48 -8.08 -10.91 -7.54
N ARG A 49 -7.03 -10.10 -7.61
CA ARG A 49 -5.67 -10.52 -7.25
C ARG A 49 -5.29 -9.76 -5.99
N LEU A 50 -4.76 -10.48 -5.01
CA LEU A 50 -4.24 -9.83 -3.82
C LEU A 50 -3.00 -9.02 -4.19
N ASP A 51 -2.89 -7.82 -3.61
CA ASP A 51 -1.72 -6.97 -3.84
C ASP A 51 -0.46 -7.59 -3.23
N GLY A 52 0.62 -7.51 -4.01
CA GLY A 52 1.96 -7.77 -3.52
C GLY A 52 2.49 -6.60 -2.68
N PRO A 53 3.72 -6.70 -2.18
CA PRO A 53 4.39 -5.57 -1.53
C PRO A 53 4.38 -4.33 -2.43
N VAL A 54 4.13 -3.15 -1.87
CA VAL A 54 4.06 -1.88 -2.60
C VAL A 54 5.27 -1.03 -2.25
N ALA A 55 5.89 -0.43 -3.27
CA ALA A 55 7.00 0.50 -3.09
C ALA A 55 6.49 1.85 -2.60
N ALA A 56 7.09 2.37 -1.52
CA ALA A 56 6.86 3.74 -1.10
C ALA A 56 7.25 4.71 -2.20
N THR A 57 6.49 5.79 -2.35
CA THR A 57 6.67 6.77 -3.41
C THR A 57 6.93 8.15 -2.85
N THR A 58 7.80 8.92 -3.49
CA THR A 58 8.16 10.27 -3.06
C THR A 58 8.58 11.13 -4.24
N SER A 59 8.92 12.40 -3.97
CA SER A 59 9.57 13.27 -4.94
C SER A 59 11.00 13.57 -4.47
N LEU A 60 11.98 13.31 -5.34
CA LEU A 60 13.37 13.64 -5.10
C LEU A 60 13.70 14.97 -5.77
N ARG A 61 14.19 15.90 -4.96
CA ARG A 61 14.72 17.18 -5.41
C ARG A 61 16.22 17.06 -5.61
N PHE A 62 16.64 17.24 -6.85
CA PHE A 62 18.05 17.35 -7.22
C PHE A 62 18.40 18.83 -7.32
N SER A 63 19.56 19.20 -6.78
CA SER A 63 19.99 20.59 -6.71
C SER A 63 21.47 20.78 -7.02
N LEU A 64 21.76 21.86 -7.73
CA LEU A 64 23.07 22.34 -8.12
C LEU A 64 23.47 23.53 -7.26
N ALA A 65 24.77 23.66 -6.96
CA ALA A 65 25.30 24.82 -6.24
C ALA A 65 25.21 26.13 -7.06
N ALA A 66 25.24 26.03 -8.39
CA ALA A 66 25.10 27.16 -9.31
C ALA A 66 24.41 26.69 -10.61
N PRO A 67 23.71 27.58 -11.34
CA PRO A 67 23.11 27.23 -12.62
C PRO A 67 24.16 26.80 -13.65
N LEU A 68 23.77 25.86 -14.52
CA LEU A 68 24.58 25.44 -15.66
C LEU A 68 24.17 26.18 -16.94
N ASP A 69 25.10 26.25 -17.90
CA ASP A 69 24.90 26.86 -19.21
C ASP A 69 24.16 25.94 -20.21
N ALA A 70 23.92 24.69 -19.82
CA ALA A 70 23.19 23.68 -20.59
C ALA A 70 22.17 22.94 -19.70
N ASP A 71 21.21 22.29 -20.36
CA ASP A 71 20.21 21.47 -19.68
C ASP A 71 20.85 20.19 -19.15
N LEU A 72 20.62 19.88 -17.87
CA LEU A 72 21.11 18.66 -17.24
C LEU A 72 19.96 17.66 -17.12
N VAL A 73 20.10 16.51 -17.77
CA VAL A 73 19.12 15.42 -17.66
C VAL A 73 19.55 14.49 -16.53
N ILE A 74 18.59 14.17 -15.67
CA ILE A 74 18.66 13.17 -14.62
C ILE A 74 17.84 11.98 -15.13
N PRO A 75 18.49 10.90 -15.58
CA PRO A 75 17.79 9.78 -16.20
C PRO A 75 16.85 9.07 -15.22
N ALA A 76 15.80 8.43 -15.73
CA ALA A 76 15.06 7.40 -15.03
C ALA A 76 16.02 6.29 -14.55
N GLY A 77 15.75 5.70 -13.39
CA GLY A 77 16.64 4.73 -12.75
C GLY A 77 17.84 5.36 -12.02
N THR A 78 17.88 6.68 -11.85
CA THR A 78 18.87 7.35 -10.99
C THR A 78 18.61 6.94 -9.54
N THR A 79 19.61 6.35 -8.90
CA THR A 79 19.48 5.79 -7.55
C THR A 79 19.98 6.76 -6.48
N CYS A 80 19.20 6.92 -5.43
CA CYS A 80 19.48 7.77 -4.27
C CYS A 80 19.27 6.97 -2.97
N ARG A 81 19.91 7.39 -1.89
CA ARG A 81 19.92 6.67 -0.61
C ARG A 81 19.61 7.58 0.58
N ALA A 82 18.79 7.05 1.48
CA ALA A 82 18.70 7.48 2.88
C ALA A 82 19.48 6.49 3.76
N ARG A 83 20.41 6.99 4.57
CA ARG A 83 21.14 6.19 5.56
C ARG A 83 20.40 6.27 6.89
N LEU A 84 19.87 5.15 7.37
CA LEU A 84 19.34 5.02 8.73
C LEU A 84 20.38 4.30 9.60
N GLU A 85 20.14 4.25 10.92
CA GLU A 85 21.08 3.64 11.87
C GLU A 85 21.26 2.13 11.62
N GLU A 86 20.19 1.45 11.21
CA GLU A 86 20.19 -0.02 11.04
C GLU A 86 20.27 -0.46 9.58
N ASN A 87 19.69 0.29 8.64
CA ASN A 87 19.60 -0.08 7.22
C ASN A 87 19.63 1.12 6.27
N ASP A 88 20.00 0.86 5.01
CA ASP A 88 19.96 1.83 3.92
C ASP A 88 18.67 1.67 3.12
N ILE A 89 17.90 2.75 2.95
CA ILE A 89 16.73 2.78 2.06
C ILE A 89 17.13 3.42 0.73
N VAL A 90 16.93 2.69 -0.36
CA VAL A 90 17.26 3.12 -1.72
C VAL A 90 15.99 3.47 -2.49
N PHE A 91 16.06 4.56 -3.25
CA PHE A 91 15.03 5.03 -4.16
C PHE A 91 15.59 5.12 -5.57
N GLU A 92 14.76 4.84 -6.58
CA GLU A 92 15.06 5.09 -7.98
C GLU A 92 14.07 6.10 -8.59
N THR A 93 14.56 6.98 -9.47
CA THR A 93 13.70 7.88 -10.25
C THR A 93 12.88 7.08 -11.26
N THR A 94 11.60 7.44 -11.43
CA THR A 94 10.69 6.73 -12.35
C THR A 94 10.70 7.28 -13.77
N GLU A 95 11.11 8.54 -13.93
CA GLU A 95 11.12 9.25 -15.20
C GLU A 95 12.36 10.14 -15.31
N ASP A 96 12.67 10.56 -16.54
CA ASP A 96 13.72 11.53 -16.79
C ASP A 96 13.30 12.91 -16.26
N ALA A 97 14.14 13.53 -15.45
CA ALA A 97 13.93 14.89 -14.96
C ALA A 97 15.02 15.81 -15.50
N THR A 98 14.64 16.96 -16.05
CA THR A 98 15.60 17.91 -16.62
C THR A 98 15.71 19.15 -15.75
N ILE A 99 16.93 19.53 -15.34
CA ILE A 99 17.23 20.86 -14.82
C ILE A 99 17.53 21.75 -16.03
N PRO A 100 16.64 22.69 -16.41
CA PRO A 100 16.91 23.57 -17.54
C PRO A 100 18.06 24.52 -17.22
N ARG A 101 18.75 25.00 -18.26
CA ARG A 101 19.73 26.10 -18.15
C ARG A 101 19.13 27.25 -17.33
N SER A 102 19.95 27.90 -16.52
CA SER A 102 19.55 28.96 -15.56
C SER A 102 18.74 28.53 -14.32
N ARG A 103 18.26 27.27 -14.22
CA ARG A 103 17.72 26.74 -12.96
C ARG A 103 18.77 25.96 -12.19
N THR A 104 18.53 25.80 -10.89
CA THR A 104 19.42 25.05 -9.99
C THR A 104 18.79 23.80 -9.41
N SER A 105 17.50 23.53 -9.65
CA SER A 105 16.85 22.33 -9.13
C SER A 105 15.72 21.81 -10.00
N VAL A 106 15.45 20.52 -9.87
CA VAL A 106 14.29 19.81 -10.43
C VAL A 106 13.80 18.79 -9.42
N ASP A 107 12.50 18.54 -9.44
CA ASP A 107 11.84 17.50 -8.67
C ASP A 107 11.50 16.34 -9.62
N ALA A 108 11.82 15.11 -9.24
CA ALA A 108 11.53 13.90 -10.00
C ALA A 108 10.72 12.92 -9.14
N GLY A 109 9.76 12.21 -9.73
CA GLY A 109 9.08 11.09 -9.08
C GLY A 109 10.06 9.96 -8.77
N ALA A 110 9.94 9.35 -7.59
CA ALA A 110 10.79 8.24 -7.19
C ALA A 110 10.01 7.16 -6.44
N ARG A 111 10.44 5.92 -6.63
CA ARG A 111 9.92 4.74 -5.93
C ARG A 111 11.02 4.08 -5.11
N GLN A 112 10.64 3.57 -3.95
CA GLN A 112 11.52 2.85 -3.05
C GLN A 112 11.81 1.45 -3.61
N GLY A 113 13.08 1.12 -3.74
CA GLY A 113 13.49 -0.24 -4.06
C GLY A 113 14.82 -0.32 -4.79
N LYS A 114 15.23 -1.56 -5.06
CA LYS A 114 16.42 -1.88 -5.85
C LYS A 114 16.01 -2.67 -7.08
N ARG A 115 16.28 -2.13 -8.26
CA ARG A 115 16.00 -2.81 -9.52
C ARG A 115 16.89 -4.04 -9.67
N LYS A 116 16.27 -5.16 -10.01
CA LYS A 116 16.93 -6.41 -10.35
C LYS A 116 16.57 -6.80 -11.78
N THR A 117 17.50 -7.52 -12.40
CA THR A 117 17.34 -8.09 -13.72
C THR A 117 17.71 -9.56 -13.65
N GLU A 118 16.81 -10.40 -14.13
CA GLU A 118 17.03 -11.83 -14.30
C GLU A 118 16.85 -12.21 -15.77
N THR A 119 17.67 -13.15 -16.24
CA THR A 119 17.60 -13.65 -17.62
C THR A 119 17.35 -15.14 -17.60
N PHE A 120 16.41 -15.58 -18.43
CA PHE A 120 15.98 -16.95 -18.60
C PHE A 120 16.01 -17.32 -20.08
N THR A 121 15.94 -18.62 -20.34
CA THR A 121 15.81 -19.16 -21.70
C THR A 121 14.45 -19.85 -21.80
N ALA A 122 13.66 -19.46 -22.80
CA ALA A 122 12.40 -20.12 -23.10
C ALA A 122 12.64 -21.60 -23.45
N ASP A 123 11.90 -22.50 -22.83
CA ASP A 123 11.86 -23.91 -23.22
C ASP A 123 10.95 -24.15 -24.45
N GLY A 124 10.01 -23.24 -24.69
CA GLY A 124 8.99 -23.35 -25.73
C GLY A 124 7.79 -24.22 -25.32
N ASP A 125 7.70 -24.57 -24.03
CA ASP A 125 6.53 -25.22 -23.46
C ASP A 125 5.56 -24.17 -22.88
N THR A 126 4.28 -24.50 -22.86
CA THR A 126 3.19 -23.62 -22.42
C THR A 126 2.85 -23.79 -20.94
N GLY A 127 3.35 -24.86 -20.32
CA GLY A 127 2.95 -25.26 -18.96
C GLY A 127 3.88 -24.81 -17.84
N ASP A 128 5.15 -24.54 -18.13
CA ASP A 128 6.16 -24.31 -17.10
C ASP A 128 6.36 -22.81 -16.83
N PRO A 129 5.95 -22.32 -15.66
CA PRO A 129 6.14 -20.92 -15.32
C PRO A 129 7.60 -20.63 -14.98
N ILE A 130 8.05 -19.42 -15.31
CA ILE A 130 9.35 -18.92 -14.87
C ILE A 130 9.23 -18.44 -13.42
N ILE A 131 10.04 -19.01 -12.53
CA ILE A 131 10.07 -18.62 -11.11
C ILE A 131 11.14 -17.56 -10.90
N LEU A 132 10.75 -16.40 -10.37
CA LEU A 132 11.69 -15.32 -10.04
C LEU A 132 12.39 -15.60 -8.71
N ALA A 133 13.67 -15.22 -8.59
CA ALA A 133 14.42 -15.35 -7.35
C ALA A 133 14.10 -14.25 -6.32
N GLY A 134 13.51 -13.14 -6.78
CA GLY A 134 13.08 -12.03 -5.93
C GLY A 134 11.94 -12.43 -4.99
N LYS A 135 11.92 -11.83 -3.78
CA LYS A 135 10.92 -12.12 -2.73
C LYS A 135 9.91 -11.01 -2.59
N GLU A 136 10.38 -9.81 -2.25
CA GLU A 136 9.54 -8.63 -2.04
C GLU A 136 9.43 -7.82 -3.33
N ILE A 137 8.86 -8.43 -4.37
CA ILE A 137 8.71 -7.77 -5.68
C ILE A 137 7.61 -6.73 -5.61
N ALA A 138 7.96 -5.47 -5.86
CA ALA A 138 7.04 -4.36 -5.82
C ALA A 138 5.92 -4.55 -6.84
N HIS A 139 4.67 -4.35 -6.41
CA HIS A 139 3.50 -4.51 -7.25
C HIS A 139 3.56 -3.61 -8.49
N GLY A 140 3.20 -4.16 -9.66
CA GLY A 140 3.23 -3.46 -10.95
C GLY A 140 4.62 -3.08 -11.48
N SER A 141 5.71 -3.52 -10.83
CA SER A 141 7.09 -3.20 -11.24
C SER A 141 7.67 -4.13 -12.30
N ILE A 142 7.06 -5.29 -12.52
CA ILE A 142 7.58 -6.33 -13.40
C ILE A 142 7.51 -5.86 -14.85
N ARG A 143 8.62 -5.99 -15.57
CA ARG A 143 8.71 -5.76 -17.02
C ARG A 143 9.42 -6.95 -17.65
N VAL A 144 8.86 -7.46 -18.75
CA VAL A 144 9.36 -8.65 -19.43
C VAL A 144 9.69 -8.31 -20.87
N TRP A 145 10.88 -8.70 -21.31
CA TRP A 145 11.29 -8.66 -22.70
C TRP A 145 11.62 -10.07 -23.20
N VAL A 146 11.15 -10.41 -24.39
CA VAL A 146 11.54 -11.64 -25.10
C VAL A 146 12.22 -11.21 -26.39
N GLN A 147 13.47 -11.61 -26.60
CA GLN A 147 14.28 -11.19 -27.77
C GLN A 147 14.27 -9.65 -27.98
N ALA A 148 14.47 -8.90 -26.88
CA ALA A 148 14.43 -7.43 -26.82
C ALA A 148 13.06 -6.77 -27.12
N GLN A 149 12.00 -7.55 -27.36
CA GLN A 149 10.64 -7.03 -27.49
C GLN A 149 9.94 -7.03 -26.13
N GLU A 150 9.40 -5.89 -25.71
CA GLU A 150 8.63 -5.78 -24.47
C GLU A 150 7.26 -6.48 -24.60
N TRP A 151 6.88 -7.19 -23.54
CA TRP A 151 5.58 -7.85 -23.38
C TRP A 151 4.75 -7.10 -22.33
N THR A 152 3.43 -7.16 -22.47
CA THR A 152 2.49 -6.44 -21.58
C THR A 152 1.96 -7.36 -20.50
N GLU A 153 1.99 -6.92 -19.25
CA GLU A 153 1.36 -7.64 -18.15
C GLU A 153 -0.15 -7.56 -18.27
N VAL A 154 -0.84 -8.70 -18.14
CA VAL A 154 -2.30 -8.78 -18.06
C VAL A 154 -2.74 -9.51 -16.80
N SER A 155 -3.93 -9.18 -16.32
CA SER A 155 -4.55 -9.90 -15.19
C SER A 155 -4.96 -11.32 -15.58
N HIS A 156 -5.32 -11.51 -16.86
CA HIS A 156 -5.85 -12.77 -17.38
C HIS A 156 -5.74 -12.84 -18.92
N PHE A 157 -5.73 -14.04 -19.52
CA PHE A 157 -5.54 -14.22 -20.97
C PHE A 157 -6.84 -14.22 -21.80
N GLN A 158 -8.02 -14.08 -21.21
CA GLN A 158 -9.33 -14.21 -21.88
C GLN A 158 -9.52 -13.20 -23.03
N GLU A 159 -8.90 -12.03 -22.92
CA GLU A 159 -8.93 -10.95 -23.92
C GLU A 159 -7.71 -10.98 -24.87
N SER A 160 -6.77 -11.90 -24.64
CA SER A 160 -5.55 -12.03 -25.43
C SER A 160 -5.79 -12.86 -26.69
N GLY A 161 -5.35 -12.36 -27.84
CA GLY A 161 -5.23 -13.14 -29.08
C GLY A 161 -4.03 -14.09 -29.06
N SER A 162 -3.95 -15.02 -30.01
CA SER A 162 -2.88 -16.02 -30.12
C SER A 162 -1.48 -15.43 -30.32
N ASP A 163 -1.38 -14.24 -30.91
CA ASP A 163 -0.15 -13.50 -31.18
C ASP A 163 0.09 -12.36 -30.17
N SER A 164 -0.80 -12.20 -29.20
CA SER A 164 -0.69 -11.14 -28.20
C SER A 164 0.50 -11.40 -27.29
N ARG A 165 1.44 -10.45 -27.25
CA ARG A 165 2.64 -10.48 -26.41
C ARG A 165 2.31 -10.11 -24.97
N HIS A 166 1.54 -10.98 -24.33
CA HIS A 166 1.04 -10.80 -22.98
C HIS A 166 1.68 -11.83 -22.05
N PHE A 167 1.96 -11.41 -20.83
CA PHE A 167 2.37 -12.29 -19.74
C PHE A 167 1.52 -12.02 -18.50
N MET A 168 1.50 -12.96 -17.57
CA MET A 168 0.83 -12.81 -16.28
C MET A 168 1.84 -13.07 -15.17
N ALA A 169 1.88 -12.21 -14.16
CA ALA A 169 2.61 -12.47 -12.92
C ALA A 169 1.67 -13.07 -11.87
N GLU A 170 2.05 -14.19 -11.25
CA GLU A 170 1.31 -14.78 -10.15
C GLU A 170 2.20 -14.97 -8.92
N THR A 171 1.74 -14.48 -7.78
CA THR A 171 2.43 -14.66 -6.49
C THR A 171 1.61 -15.60 -5.61
N ASP A 172 2.26 -16.61 -5.03
CA ASP A 172 1.61 -17.58 -4.15
C ASP A 172 1.67 -17.18 -2.67
N ALA A 173 1.14 -18.01 -1.78
CA ALA A 173 1.14 -17.74 -0.34
C ALA A 173 2.54 -17.68 0.31
N LEU A 174 3.57 -18.19 -0.37
CA LEU A 174 4.97 -18.17 0.07
C LEU A 174 5.75 -17.00 -0.54
N ASP A 175 5.05 -16.06 -1.19
CA ASP A 175 5.61 -14.90 -1.87
C ASP A 175 6.54 -15.28 -3.05
N ILE A 176 6.34 -16.47 -3.62
CA ILE A 176 7.04 -16.91 -4.82
C ILE A 176 6.28 -16.38 -6.03
N THR A 177 6.95 -15.50 -6.80
CA THR A 177 6.40 -14.91 -8.01
C THR A 177 6.77 -15.72 -9.24
N ARG A 178 5.76 -15.99 -10.07
CA ARG A 178 5.83 -16.80 -11.28
C ARG A 178 5.38 -15.97 -12.49
N ILE A 179 6.15 -16.03 -13.57
CA ILE A 179 5.74 -15.46 -14.87
C ILE A 179 5.16 -16.58 -15.71
N VAL A 180 3.93 -16.37 -16.16
CA VAL A 180 3.17 -17.29 -17.00
C VAL A 180 2.97 -16.62 -18.35
N PHE A 181 3.23 -17.38 -19.43
CA PHE A 181 2.95 -16.95 -20.80
C PHE A 181 1.65 -17.57 -21.31
N GLY A 182 1.20 -17.13 -22.49
CA GLY A 182 0.02 -17.72 -23.12
C GLY A 182 0.25 -19.15 -23.57
N ASP A 183 -0.82 -19.78 -24.06
CA ASP A 183 -0.82 -21.15 -24.58
C ASP A 183 -0.76 -21.23 -26.12
N GLY A 184 -0.57 -20.09 -26.79
CA GLY A 184 -0.60 -19.96 -28.25
C GLY A 184 -2.01 -19.87 -28.84
N LEU A 185 -3.07 -20.06 -28.04
CA LEU A 185 -4.45 -19.74 -28.39
C LEU A 185 -4.88 -18.41 -27.75
N ARG A 186 -4.47 -18.20 -26.50
CA ARG A 186 -4.72 -17.01 -25.68
C ARG A 186 -3.39 -16.50 -25.14
N GLY A 187 -2.79 -15.56 -25.87
CA GLY A 187 -1.43 -15.08 -25.64
C GLY A 187 -0.39 -15.92 -26.38
N ALA A 188 0.67 -15.25 -26.82
CA ALA A 188 1.79 -15.86 -27.50
C ALA A 188 2.65 -16.70 -26.55
N VAL A 189 3.29 -17.73 -27.10
CA VAL A 189 4.33 -18.54 -26.44
C VAL A 189 5.69 -18.05 -26.91
N PRO A 190 6.64 -17.77 -26.02
CA PRO A 190 8.03 -17.49 -26.42
C PRO A 190 8.61 -18.65 -27.23
N ASP A 191 9.32 -18.34 -28.31
CA ASP A 191 10.00 -19.36 -29.12
C ASP A 191 11.03 -20.12 -28.28
N SER A 192 11.13 -21.44 -28.47
CA SER A 192 12.14 -22.26 -27.78
C SER A 192 13.56 -21.72 -28.04
N GLY A 193 14.34 -21.53 -26.97
CA GLY A 193 15.67 -20.94 -27.00
C GLY A 193 15.69 -19.40 -27.00
N ALA A 194 14.53 -18.73 -26.95
CA ALA A 194 14.47 -17.28 -26.85
C ALA A 194 15.00 -16.78 -25.50
N GLU A 195 15.76 -15.69 -25.52
CA GLU A 195 16.17 -15.00 -24.29
C GLU A 195 14.98 -14.22 -23.72
N ILE A 196 14.67 -14.47 -22.45
CA ILE A 196 13.66 -13.78 -21.67
C ILE A 196 14.38 -12.97 -20.59
N ARG A 197 14.26 -11.64 -20.65
CA ARG A 197 14.79 -10.73 -19.64
C ARG A 197 13.63 -10.20 -18.80
N VAL A 198 13.71 -10.37 -17.49
CA VAL A 198 12.73 -9.86 -16.54
C VAL A 198 13.41 -8.80 -15.68
N GLU A 199 12.84 -7.60 -15.63
CA GLU A 199 13.20 -6.59 -14.64
C GLU A 199 12.08 -6.43 -13.63
N TYR A 200 12.44 -6.20 -12.38
CA TYR A 200 11.50 -5.90 -11.32
C TYR A 200 12.19 -5.10 -10.21
N LEU A 201 11.38 -4.46 -9.37
CA LEU A 201 11.87 -3.67 -8.24
C LEU A 201 11.68 -4.47 -6.95
N GLU A 202 12.75 -4.72 -6.18
CA GLU A 202 12.61 -5.23 -4.82
C GLU A 202 12.38 -4.08 -3.84
N THR A 203 11.25 -4.11 -3.15
CA THR A 203 10.83 -3.11 -2.17
C THR A 203 11.06 -3.61 -0.74
N LEU A 204 11.01 -2.68 0.22
CA LEU A 204 10.94 -2.95 1.65
C LEU A 204 9.50 -2.89 2.19
N GLY A 205 8.51 -2.73 1.31
CA GLY A 205 7.10 -2.65 1.68
C GLY A 205 6.84 -1.47 2.62
N ALA A 206 6.24 -1.75 3.78
CA ALA A 206 5.92 -0.73 4.78
C ALA A 206 7.18 -0.05 5.37
N GLU A 207 8.30 -0.77 5.47
CA GLU A 207 9.57 -0.22 5.96
C GLU A 207 10.24 0.74 4.95
N GLY A 208 9.71 0.82 3.72
CA GLY A 208 10.15 1.78 2.71
C GLY A 208 9.65 3.21 2.95
N ASN A 209 8.67 3.41 3.84
CA ASN A 209 8.13 4.73 4.17
C ASN A 209 9.15 5.56 4.95
N LEU A 210 9.27 6.84 4.61
CA LEU A 210 10.36 7.68 5.10
C LEU A 210 9.90 9.13 5.30
N GLY A 211 10.33 9.76 6.39
CA GLY A 211 10.10 11.19 6.62
C GLY A 211 10.74 12.10 5.55
N PRO A 212 10.33 13.37 5.48
CA PRO A 212 10.95 14.33 4.56
C PRO A 212 12.42 14.58 4.93
N HIS A 213 13.22 14.90 3.92
CA HIS A 213 14.64 15.30 4.00
C HIS A 213 15.64 14.25 4.48
N LEU A 214 15.26 12.97 4.50
CA LEU A 214 16.12 11.88 4.96
C LEU A 214 16.92 11.22 3.83
N VAL A 215 16.46 11.31 2.57
CA VAL A 215 17.28 10.92 1.41
C VAL A 215 18.31 12.01 1.18
N THR A 216 19.61 11.68 1.28
CA THR A 216 20.67 12.70 1.24
C THR A 216 21.86 12.32 0.36
N GLU A 217 21.93 11.07 -0.09
CA GLU A 217 23.07 10.58 -0.88
C GLU A 217 22.64 10.19 -2.30
N LEU A 218 23.35 10.70 -3.31
CA LEU A 218 23.20 10.30 -4.70
C LEU A 218 24.17 9.15 -4.99
N LEU A 219 23.66 8.01 -5.46
CA LEU A 219 24.48 6.83 -5.79
C LEU A 219 24.84 6.76 -7.27
N THR A 220 23.90 7.11 -8.16
CA THR A 220 24.15 7.16 -9.60
C THR A 220 24.87 8.46 -9.96
N ALA A 221 26.07 8.36 -10.52
CA ALA A 221 26.81 9.51 -11.03
C ALA A 221 26.14 10.12 -12.27
N ILE A 222 25.90 11.43 -12.26
CA ILE A 222 25.31 12.18 -13.37
C ILE A 222 26.39 12.95 -14.11
N TYR A 223 26.39 12.86 -15.44
CA TYR A 223 27.40 13.46 -16.30
C TYR A 223 26.78 14.46 -17.28
N LEU A 224 27.50 15.53 -17.56
CA LEU A 224 27.19 16.48 -18.62
C LEU A 224 28.45 16.69 -19.46
N GLU A 225 28.37 16.48 -20.76
CA GLU A 225 29.51 16.58 -21.70
C GLU A 225 30.75 15.76 -21.25
N GLY A 226 30.53 14.63 -20.57
CA GLY A 226 31.59 13.76 -20.04
C GLY A 226 32.20 14.19 -18.70
N GLY A 227 31.79 15.33 -18.15
CA GLY A 227 32.16 15.79 -16.81
C GLY A 227 31.16 15.34 -15.74
N LEU A 228 31.66 14.85 -14.59
CA LEU A 228 30.80 14.53 -13.44
C LEU A 228 30.21 15.82 -12.86
N VAL A 229 28.88 15.86 -12.72
CA VAL A 229 28.17 17.00 -12.14
C VAL A 229 27.82 16.71 -10.68
N PRO A 230 28.36 17.47 -9.70
CA PRO A 230 28.01 17.30 -8.31
C PRO A 230 26.59 17.81 -8.06
N LEU A 231 25.70 16.90 -7.63
CA LEU A 231 24.32 17.19 -7.26
C LEU A 231 24.09 16.88 -5.78
N ALA A 232 23.31 17.71 -5.10
CA ALA A 232 22.72 17.38 -3.82
C ALA A 232 21.31 16.85 -4.04
N VAL A 233 20.92 15.81 -3.29
CA VAL A 233 19.58 15.22 -3.34
C VAL A 233 18.89 15.36 -1.99
N THR A 234 17.60 15.64 -2.00
CA THR A 234 16.72 15.60 -0.82
C THR A 234 15.32 15.13 -1.24
N ASN A 235 14.53 14.56 -0.32
CA ASN A 235 13.11 14.33 -0.55
C ASN A 235 12.28 15.41 0.19
N PRO A 236 11.77 16.46 -0.48
CA PRO A 236 11.06 17.54 0.21
C PRO A 236 9.75 17.09 0.86
N VAL A 237 9.18 16.00 0.35
CA VAL A 237 7.96 15.36 0.85
C VAL A 237 8.30 14.00 1.43
N PRO A 238 7.54 13.49 2.42
CA PRO A 238 7.73 12.13 2.91
C PRO A 238 7.54 11.10 1.78
N ALA A 239 8.21 9.96 1.91
CA ALA A 239 7.89 8.77 1.14
C ALA A 239 6.74 8.02 1.81
N THR A 240 5.65 7.83 1.08
CA THR A 240 4.38 7.26 1.56
C THR A 240 3.83 6.23 0.58
N GLY A 241 2.88 5.40 1.03
CA GLY A 241 2.23 4.37 0.21
C GLY A 241 3.03 3.08 0.09
N GLY A 242 4.13 2.94 0.82
CA GLY A 242 4.81 1.66 0.98
C GLY A 242 3.97 0.76 1.87
N ALA A 243 3.72 -0.46 1.42
CA ALA A 243 2.90 -1.43 2.13
C ALA A 243 3.50 -2.83 1.96
N ASP A 244 3.35 -3.67 2.96
CA ASP A 244 3.62 -5.10 2.81
C ASP A 244 2.53 -5.74 1.94
N ARG A 245 2.69 -7.02 1.61
CA ARG A 245 1.64 -7.78 0.91
C ARG A 245 0.28 -7.66 1.60
N GLU A 246 -0.77 -7.66 0.80
CA GLU A 246 -2.12 -7.43 1.28
C GLU A 246 -2.54 -8.45 2.36
N THR A 247 -3.21 -7.97 3.42
CA THR A 247 -3.72 -8.83 4.50
C THR A 247 -4.98 -9.59 4.08
N LEU A 248 -5.23 -10.74 4.71
CA LEU A 248 -6.45 -11.53 4.42
C LEU A 248 -7.73 -10.79 4.81
N GLU A 249 -7.71 -10.00 5.90
CA GLU A 249 -8.87 -9.22 6.34
C GLU A 249 -9.19 -8.09 5.37
N HIS A 250 -8.18 -7.48 4.75
CA HIS A 250 -8.38 -6.52 3.69
C HIS A 250 -9.03 -7.19 2.48
N ALA A 251 -8.44 -8.26 1.95
CA ALA A 251 -8.95 -8.99 0.79
C ALA A 251 -10.40 -9.46 0.95
N ARG A 252 -10.79 -9.91 2.15
CA ARG A 252 -12.18 -10.33 2.45
C ARG A 252 -13.20 -9.21 2.31
N ARG A 253 -12.82 -7.98 2.62
CA ARG A 253 -13.69 -6.80 2.48
C ARG A 253 -13.61 -6.21 1.07
N GLN A 254 -12.41 -6.17 0.51
CA GLN A 254 -12.10 -5.48 -0.73
C GLN A 254 -12.55 -6.26 -1.97
N ALA A 255 -12.28 -7.58 -2.03
CA ALA A 255 -12.61 -8.37 -3.22
C ALA A 255 -14.11 -8.34 -3.58
N PRO A 256 -15.07 -8.49 -2.63
CA PRO A 256 -16.49 -8.34 -2.95
C PRO A 256 -16.89 -6.92 -3.38
N ALA A 257 -16.21 -5.89 -2.85
CA ALA A 257 -16.49 -4.50 -3.18
C ALA A 257 -16.09 -4.19 -4.63
N GLU A 258 -14.92 -4.62 -5.07
CA GLU A 258 -14.48 -4.43 -6.46
C GLU A 258 -15.32 -5.22 -7.46
N VAL A 259 -15.65 -6.48 -7.16
CA VAL A 259 -16.52 -7.28 -8.03
C VAL A 259 -17.89 -6.61 -8.20
N ARG A 260 -18.43 -6.03 -7.13
CA ARG A 260 -19.70 -5.29 -7.19
C ARG A 260 -19.61 -4.07 -8.12
N SER A 261 -18.46 -3.42 -8.18
CA SER A 261 -18.22 -2.30 -9.11
C SER A 261 -18.02 -2.72 -10.56
N LEU A 262 -17.81 -4.03 -10.82
CA LEU A 262 -17.41 -4.56 -12.13
C LEU A 262 -16.18 -3.85 -12.70
N TRP A 263 -15.26 -3.42 -11.83
CA TRP A 263 -14.07 -2.64 -12.17
C TRP A 263 -14.36 -1.36 -12.95
N LYS A 264 -15.54 -0.75 -12.74
CA LYS A 264 -15.95 0.52 -13.35
C LYS A 264 -16.41 1.50 -12.28
N ALA A 265 -15.96 2.75 -12.39
CA ALA A 265 -16.28 3.80 -11.43
C ALA A 265 -17.53 4.56 -11.88
N VAL A 266 -18.69 4.23 -11.28
CA VAL A 266 -19.99 4.84 -11.62
C VAL A 266 -20.63 5.47 -10.38
N THR A 267 -20.86 4.67 -9.35
CA THR A 267 -21.41 5.13 -8.06
C THR A 267 -20.30 5.56 -7.10
N LYS A 268 -20.64 6.27 -6.02
CA LYS A 268 -19.64 6.65 -4.99
C LYS A 268 -18.94 5.42 -4.42
N GLU A 269 -19.71 4.38 -4.15
CA GLU A 269 -19.21 3.12 -3.62
C GLU A 269 -18.23 2.44 -4.58
N ASP A 270 -18.45 2.57 -5.90
CA ASP A 270 -17.52 2.04 -6.91
C ASP A 270 -16.20 2.81 -6.93
N TYR A 271 -16.25 4.15 -6.87
CA TYR A 271 -15.05 4.98 -6.76
C TYR A 271 -14.28 4.67 -5.48
N LEU A 272 -14.99 4.46 -4.36
CA LEU A 272 -14.37 4.12 -3.09
C LEU A 272 -13.69 2.75 -3.17
N ALA A 273 -14.39 1.73 -3.66
CA ALA A 273 -13.84 0.39 -3.82
C ALA A 273 -12.59 0.41 -4.71
N LEU A 274 -12.66 1.06 -5.88
CA LEU A 274 -11.51 1.12 -6.80
C LEU A 274 -10.33 1.93 -6.26
N ALA A 275 -10.58 2.92 -5.41
CA ALA A 275 -9.52 3.71 -4.80
C ALA A 275 -8.83 2.98 -3.64
N GLU A 276 -9.60 2.35 -2.74
CA GLU A 276 -9.04 1.56 -1.63
C GLU A 276 -8.44 0.22 -2.10
N GLY A 277 -8.84 -0.25 -3.28
CA GLY A 277 -8.21 -1.38 -3.96
C GLY A 277 -6.97 -1.02 -4.77
N PHE A 278 -6.60 0.27 -4.83
CA PHE A 278 -5.40 0.67 -5.53
C PHE A 278 -4.18 0.49 -4.61
N PRO A 279 -3.14 -0.23 -5.05
CA PRO A 279 -1.95 -0.50 -4.25
C PRO A 279 -1.29 0.78 -3.72
N GLY A 280 -1.06 0.84 -2.42
CA GLY A 280 -0.47 2.00 -1.74
C GLY A 280 -1.50 3.02 -1.24
N VAL A 281 -2.78 2.78 -1.44
CA VAL A 281 -3.89 3.53 -0.84
C VAL A 281 -4.49 2.73 0.30
N ALA A 282 -4.42 3.27 1.52
CA ALA A 282 -5.03 2.63 2.68
C ALA A 282 -6.50 3.01 2.87
N LYS A 283 -6.84 4.29 2.62
CA LYS A 283 -8.18 4.84 2.88
C LYS A 283 -8.53 5.88 1.84
N ALA A 284 -9.79 5.90 1.42
CA ALA A 284 -10.29 6.97 0.57
C ALA A 284 -11.63 7.52 1.08
N GLN A 285 -11.97 8.74 0.65
CA GLN A 285 -13.31 9.29 0.82
C GLN A 285 -13.75 9.99 -0.46
N VAL A 286 -14.88 9.53 -0.98
CA VAL A 286 -15.50 10.05 -2.20
C VAL A 286 -16.52 11.11 -1.82
N LEU A 287 -16.41 12.28 -2.46
CA LEU A 287 -17.31 13.41 -2.27
C LEU A 287 -17.89 13.85 -3.61
N ASP A 288 -19.19 14.09 -3.64
CA ASP A 288 -19.90 14.66 -4.79
C ASP A 288 -20.70 15.91 -4.42
N VAL A 289 -21.47 16.41 -5.40
CA VAL A 289 -22.37 17.58 -5.24
C VAL A 289 -23.38 17.44 -4.08
N ASN A 290 -23.76 16.21 -3.71
CA ASN A 290 -24.69 15.94 -2.61
C ASN A 290 -24.01 16.10 -1.24
N ASP A 291 -22.70 15.84 -1.15
CA ASP A 291 -21.94 16.03 0.10
C ASP A 291 -21.48 17.47 0.27
N CYS A 292 -21.12 18.13 -0.83
CA CYS A 292 -20.64 19.50 -0.83
C CYS A 292 -21.18 20.27 -2.04
N LYS A 293 -22.01 21.29 -1.76
CA LYS A 293 -22.65 22.14 -2.80
C LYS A 293 -21.66 22.90 -3.70
N ASN A 294 -20.40 23.03 -3.28
CA ASN A 294 -19.36 23.67 -4.07
C ASN A 294 -18.75 22.72 -5.13
N ILE A 295 -19.05 21.43 -5.06
CA ILE A 295 -18.64 20.46 -6.09
C ILE A 295 -19.62 20.57 -7.26
N ARG A 296 -19.07 20.71 -8.47
CA ARG A 296 -19.87 20.81 -9.70
C ARG A 296 -20.52 19.46 -10.02
N TYR A 297 -21.61 19.49 -10.78
CA TYR A 297 -22.12 18.25 -11.40
C TYR A 297 -21.04 17.64 -12.29
N TYR A 298 -21.05 16.30 -12.38
CA TYR A 298 -20.05 15.51 -13.09
C TYR A 298 -18.61 15.70 -12.57
N GLN A 299 -18.43 16.14 -11.33
CA GLN A 299 -17.14 16.17 -10.66
C GLN A 299 -17.20 15.28 -9.42
N VAL A 300 -16.19 14.41 -9.27
CA VAL A 300 -15.98 13.57 -8.10
C VAL A 300 -14.68 13.98 -7.44
N ASN A 301 -14.76 14.38 -6.18
CA ASN A 301 -13.58 14.72 -5.37
C ASN A 301 -13.23 13.54 -4.49
N LEU A 302 -11.95 13.16 -4.46
CA LEU A 302 -11.48 11.99 -3.71
C LEU A 302 -10.35 12.40 -2.76
N ALA A 303 -10.59 12.25 -1.45
CA ALA A 303 -9.53 12.31 -0.46
C ALA A 303 -8.84 10.95 -0.42
N VAL A 304 -7.51 10.92 -0.47
CA VAL A 304 -6.74 9.66 -0.53
C VAL A 304 -5.66 9.68 0.52
N ALA A 305 -5.72 8.78 1.49
CA ALA A 305 -4.66 8.57 2.46
C ALA A 305 -3.85 7.32 2.06
N PRO A 306 -2.53 7.46 1.85
CA PRO A 306 -1.68 6.35 1.48
C PRO A 306 -1.48 5.37 2.65
N ASP A 307 -1.00 4.16 2.33
CA ASP A 307 -0.44 3.26 3.34
C ASP A 307 0.69 3.94 4.13
N GLY A 308 0.71 3.69 5.43
CA GLY A 308 1.55 4.41 6.39
C GLY A 308 1.03 5.80 6.80
N GLY A 309 -0.02 6.30 6.15
CA GLY A 309 -0.63 7.61 6.43
C GLY A 309 0.19 8.79 5.90
N GLY A 310 -0.23 10.00 6.27
CA GLY A 310 0.32 11.25 5.74
C GLY A 310 -0.29 11.66 4.39
N PRO A 311 0.27 12.68 3.72
CA PRO A 311 -0.19 13.06 2.39
C PRO A 311 0.30 12.06 1.33
N PRO A 312 -0.50 11.77 0.29
CA PRO A 312 -0.06 10.94 -0.82
C PRO A 312 0.98 11.68 -1.66
N SER A 313 1.98 10.95 -2.15
CA SER A 313 2.97 11.51 -3.06
C SER A 313 2.32 11.96 -4.39
N ALA A 314 3.00 12.83 -5.14
CA ALA A 314 2.53 13.25 -6.46
C ALA A 314 2.43 12.06 -7.43
N LEU A 315 3.40 11.14 -7.35
CA LEU A 315 3.44 9.93 -8.18
C LEU A 315 2.25 9.00 -7.89
N LEU A 316 1.96 8.75 -6.60
CA LEU A 316 0.80 7.93 -6.22
C LEU A 316 -0.52 8.54 -6.71
N LYS A 317 -0.67 9.87 -6.60
CA LYS A 317 -1.85 10.57 -7.13
C LYS A 317 -1.96 10.45 -8.64
N GLN A 318 -0.85 10.54 -9.37
CA GLN A 318 -0.84 10.38 -10.82
C GLN A 318 -1.25 8.96 -11.22
N ASP A 319 -0.60 7.95 -10.63
CA ASP A 319 -0.87 6.54 -10.94
C ASP A 319 -2.34 6.18 -10.65
N LEU A 320 -2.87 6.62 -9.50
CA LEU A 320 -4.28 6.44 -9.15
C LEU A 320 -5.23 7.18 -10.09
N ALA A 321 -4.88 8.41 -10.49
CA ALA A 321 -5.69 9.18 -11.42
C ALA A 321 -5.79 8.48 -12.79
N GLU A 322 -4.68 7.99 -13.32
CA GLU A 322 -4.64 7.21 -14.57
C GLU A 322 -5.44 5.91 -14.45
N TYR A 323 -5.32 5.21 -13.32
CA TYR A 323 -6.07 3.99 -13.02
C TYR A 323 -7.59 4.24 -13.04
N LEU A 324 -8.07 5.31 -12.40
CA LEU A 324 -9.49 5.66 -12.35
C LEU A 324 -9.98 6.27 -13.68
N GLU A 325 -9.15 7.02 -14.41
CA GLU A 325 -9.49 7.62 -15.71
C GLU A 325 -9.89 6.54 -16.72
N SER A 326 -9.18 5.41 -16.76
CA SER A 326 -9.50 4.27 -17.63
C SER A 326 -10.78 3.51 -17.25
N ARG A 327 -11.35 3.77 -16.06
CA ARG A 327 -12.49 3.03 -15.48
C ARG A 327 -13.73 3.87 -15.25
N LYS A 328 -13.63 5.19 -15.30
CA LYS A 328 -14.77 6.10 -15.08
C LYS A 328 -15.65 6.26 -16.30
N VAL A 329 -16.81 6.86 -16.06
CA VAL A 329 -17.65 7.44 -17.12
C VAL A 329 -16.92 8.64 -17.75
N ILE A 330 -16.85 8.69 -19.08
CA ILE A 330 -16.10 9.69 -19.86
C ILE A 330 -16.38 11.14 -19.43
N THR A 331 -17.63 11.47 -19.12
CA THR A 331 -18.06 12.85 -18.83
C THR A 331 -17.73 13.32 -17.40
N VAL A 332 -17.21 12.44 -16.54
CA VAL A 332 -16.92 12.77 -15.14
C VAL A 332 -15.48 13.25 -15.01
N GLU A 333 -15.26 14.33 -14.25
CA GLU A 333 -13.94 14.82 -13.84
C GLU A 333 -13.60 14.26 -12.45
N ILE A 334 -12.39 13.74 -12.29
CA ILE A 334 -11.88 13.29 -10.99
C ILE A 334 -10.91 14.34 -10.45
N ASN A 335 -11.06 14.70 -9.18
CA ASN A 335 -10.13 15.57 -8.48
C ASN A 335 -9.63 14.90 -7.20
N LEU A 336 -8.38 14.45 -7.21
CA LEU A 336 -7.72 13.88 -6.05
C LEU A 336 -7.16 15.00 -5.16
N PHE A 337 -7.36 14.92 -3.85
CA PHE A 337 -6.82 15.89 -2.90
C PHE A 337 -6.28 15.24 -1.64
N ASP A 338 -5.42 15.97 -0.93
CA ASP A 338 -4.70 15.45 0.23
C ASP A 338 -5.60 15.39 1.47
N PRO A 339 -5.46 14.35 2.31
CA PRO A 339 -6.19 14.24 3.56
C PRO A 339 -5.68 15.28 4.57
N VAL A 340 -6.59 15.78 5.40
CA VAL A 340 -6.24 16.70 6.48
C VAL A 340 -6.30 15.96 7.82
N TYR A 341 -5.14 15.74 8.43
CA TYR A 341 -5.07 15.15 9.77
C TYR A 341 -5.42 16.21 10.81
N ARG A 342 -6.57 16.05 11.46
CA ARG A 342 -7.05 16.97 12.48
C ARG A 342 -6.53 16.54 13.86
N PRO A 343 -5.64 17.31 14.49
CA PRO A 343 -5.13 16.96 15.81
C PRO A 343 -6.23 17.11 16.86
N VAL A 344 -6.44 16.05 17.65
CA VAL A 344 -7.30 16.03 18.83
C VAL A 344 -6.40 16.09 20.05
N SER A 345 -6.35 17.25 20.69
CA SER A 345 -5.53 17.43 21.89
C SER A 345 -6.26 16.89 23.12
N ILE A 346 -5.49 16.31 24.03
CA ILE A 346 -5.99 15.63 25.22
C ILE A 346 -5.34 16.27 26.43
N ASP A 347 -6.18 16.73 27.36
CA ASP A 347 -5.77 17.26 28.65
C ASP A 347 -6.59 16.54 29.72
N ALA A 348 -5.92 15.78 30.60
CA ALA A 348 -6.58 14.99 31.62
C ALA A 348 -5.72 14.77 32.87
N GLU A 349 -6.38 14.76 34.02
CA GLU A 349 -5.88 14.21 35.27
C GLU A 349 -6.28 12.73 35.38
N VAL A 350 -5.30 11.85 35.55
CA VAL A 350 -5.50 10.41 35.70
C VAL A 350 -5.16 10.01 37.13
N PHE A 351 -6.12 9.44 37.85
CA PHE A 351 -5.93 8.99 39.23
C PHE A 351 -5.67 7.49 39.23
N ALA A 352 -4.53 7.06 39.75
CA ALA A 352 -4.14 5.65 39.80
C ALA A 352 -4.56 4.97 41.12
N TYR A 353 -4.81 3.66 41.08
CA TYR A 353 -5.05 2.88 42.30
C TYR A 353 -3.82 2.87 43.23
N ALA A 354 -4.09 2.74 44.54
CA ALA A 354 -3.04 2.65 45.53
C ALA A 354 -2.13 1.43 45.28
N GLY A 355 -0.82 1.68 45.13
CA GLY A 355 0.19 0.64 44.91
C GLY A 355 0.64 0.47 43.45
N GLU A 356 -0.03 1.12 42.49
CA GLU A 356 0.45 1.18 41.11
C GLU A 356 1.61 2.19 40.95
N ASP A 357 2.48 1.92 39.99
CA ASP A 357 3.56 2.81 39.58
C ASP A 357 2.99 3.88 38.62
N LEU A 358 3.18 5.17 38.96
CA LEU A 358 2.58 6.27 38.22
C LEU A 358 3.17 6.44 36.81
N ASP A 359 4.46 6.14 36.62
CA ASP A 359 5.13 6.25 35.32
C ASP A 359 4.68 5.10 34.41
N LEU A 360 4.46 3.92 34.99
CA LEU A 360 3.91 2.78 34.26
C LEU A 360 2.45 3.01 33.84
N VAL A 361 1.62 3.60 34.71
CA VAL A 361 0.24 3.97 34.36
C VAL A 361 0.26 5.05 33.27
N ARG A 362 1.10 6.08 33.39
CA ARG A 362 1.28 7.11 32.36
C ARG A 362 1.62 6.48 31.01
N SER A 363 2.63 5.62 30.95
CA SER A 363 3.06 4.97 29.71
C SER A 363 1.95 4.11 29.09
N ARG A 364 1.19 3.35 29.90
CA ARG A 364 0.03 2.59 29.40
C ARG A 364 -1.07 3.47 28.84
N VAL A 365 -1.33 4.61 29.49
CA VAL A 365 -2.33 5.58 29.02
C VAL A 365 -1.89 6.21 27.70
N GLU A 366 -0.63 6.65 27.60
CA GLU A 366 -0.06 7.20 26.37
C GLU A 366 -0.11 6.19 25.22
N GLN A 367 0.21 4.91 25.50
CA GLN A 367 0.08 3.83 24.52
C GLN A 367 -1.39 3.60 24.12
N ALA A 368 -2.32 3.56 25.07
CA ALA A 368 -3.74 3.38 24.76
C ALA A 368 -4.29 4.50 23.88
N LEU A 369 -3.86 5.75 24.13
CA LEU A 369 -4.17 6.90 23.28
C LEU A 369 -3.53 6.76 21.89
N ALA A 370 -2.26 6.38 21.81
CA ALA A 370 -1.58 6.14 20.54
C ALA A 370 -2.29 5.04 19.72
N ASP A 371 -2.68 3.93 20.37
CA ASP A 371 -3.39 2.82 19.75
C ASP A 371 -4.81 3.21 19.31
N PHE A 372 -5.50 4.07 20.07
CA PHE A 372 -6.82 4.57 19.70
C PHE A 372 -6.74 5.45 18.45
N PHE A 373 -5.81 6.41 18.43
CA PHE A 373 -5.56 7.30 17.29
C PHE A 373 -4.67 6.73 16.20
N ALA A 374 -4.33 5.44 16.28
CA ALA A 374 -3.58 4.75 15.24
C ALA A 374 -4.32 4.88 13.90
N PHE A 375 -3.56 5.14 12.84
CA PHE A 375 -4.12 5.42 11.51
C PHE A 375 -5.13 4.36 11.09
N ASP A 376 -4.84 3.08 11.29
CA ASP A 376 -5.71 1.95 10.91
C ASP A 376 -7.09 1.98 11.56
N ARG A 377 -7.21 2.51 12.79
CA ARG A 377 -8.49 2.61 13.51
C ARG A 377 -9.30 3.85 13.17
N MET A 378 -8.66 4.89 12.62
CA MET A 378 -9.29 6.17 12.33
C MET A 378 -9.83 6.23 10.90
N SER A 379 -11.07 6.66 10.71
CA SER A 379 -11.70 6.77 9.38
C SER A 379 -11.98 8.22 9.00
N PHE A 380 -12.09 8.50 7.71
CA PHE A 380 -12.46 9.83 7.22
C PHE A 380 -13.82 10.27 7.77
N GLY A 381 -13.88 11.49 8.30
CA GLY A 381 -15.11 12.09 8.81
C GLY A 381 -15.72 11.40 10.03
N ALA A 382 -15.05 10.40 10.61
CA ALA A 382 -15.53 9.72 11.81
C ALA A 382 -15.35 10.64 13.03
N PRO A 383 -16.43 10.98 13.77
CA PRO A 383 -16.32 11.81 14.96
C PRO A 383 -15.54 11.08 16.06
N VAL A 384 -14.84 11.85 16.91
CA VAL A 384 -14.24 11.32 18.13
C VAL A 384 -15.13 11.68 19.29
N HIS A 385 -15.80 10.67 19.86
CA HIS A 385 -16.71 10.88 20.97
C HIS A 385 -15.94 11.07 22.29
N PHE A 386 -16.36 12.06 23.07
CA PHE A 386 -15.78 12.32 24.38
C PHE A 386 -15.92 11.12 25.31
N SER A 387 -17.06 10.43 25.27
CA SER A 387 -17.31 9.23 26.06
C SER A 387 -16.33 8.09 25.77
N ASP A 388 -15.93 7.93 24.51
CA ASP A 388 -15.02 6.85 24.10
C ASP A 388 -13.62 7.12 24.63
N LEU A 389 -13.17 8.38 24.60
CA LEU A 389 -11.90 8.78 25.21
C LEU A 389 -11.91 8.59 26.73
N VAL A 390 -12.98 8.96 27.41
CA VAL A 390 -13.10 8.72 28.86
C VAL A 390 -13.09 7.22 29.17
N ALA A 391 -13.88 6.42 28.45
CA ALA A 391 -13.94 4.98 28.64
C ALA A 391 -12.60 4.28 28.34
N LEU A 392 -11.89 4.75 27.32
CA LEU A 392 -10.55 4.27 26.98
C LEU A 392 -9.57 4.51 28.13
N LEU A 393 -9.52 5.75 28.65
CA LEU A 393 -8.61 6.12 29.73
C LEU A 393 -8.96 5.43 31.05
N ASP A 394 -10.24 5.36 31.40
CA ASP A 394 -10.73 4.68 32.61
C ASP A 394 -10.53 3.17 32.56
N GLY A 395 -10.59 2.58 31.35
CA GLY A 395 -10.35 1.17 31.11
C GLY A 395 -8.87 0.73 31.18
N VAL A 396 -7.93 1.67 31.29
CA VAL A 396 -6.50 1.34 31.40
C VAL A 396 -6.20 0.71 32.75
N ARG A 397 -5.49 -0.42 32.73
CA ARG A 397 -5.09 -1.13 33.96
C ARG A 397 -4.28 -0.23 34.88
N GLY A 398 -4.79 -0.06 36.11
CA GLY A 398 -4.17 0.73 37.17
C GLY A 398 -4.81 2.10 37.35
N VAL A 399 -5.69 2.52 36.45
CA VAL A 399 -6.49 3.74 36.58
C VAL A 399 -7.70 3.49 37.48
N SER A 400 -7.90 4.38 38.46
CA SER A 400 -9.07 4.39 39.34
C SER A 400 -10.20 5.27 38.79
N HIS A 401 -9.87 6.47 38.32
CA HIS A 401 -10.80 7.36 37.64
C HIS A 401 -10.03 8.43 36.87
N VAL A 402 -10.71 9.10 35.94
CA VAL A 402 -10.14 10.13 35.07
C VAL A 402 -10.96 11.40 35.16
N ARG A 403 -10.29 12.55 35.17
CA ARG A 403 -10.90 13.85 34.97
C ARG A 403 -10.31 14.48 33.71
N MET A 404 -11.12 14.51 32.64
CA MET A 404 -10.72 15.09 31.36
C MET A 404 -11.13 16.56 31.29
N TYR A 405 -10.22 17.41 30.81
CA TYR A 405 -10.39 18.84 30.59
C TYR A 405 -10.51 19.19 29.10
N THR A 406 -9.80 18.47 28.23
CA THR A 406 -9.90 18.62 26.77
C THR A 406 -9.85 17.24 26.10
N PRO A 407 -10.72 16.94 25.13
CA PRO A 407 -11.90 17.72 24.74
C PRO A 407 -13.00 17.69 25.84
N THR A 408 -13.89 18.68 25.88
CA THR A 408 -15.03 18.71 26.83
C THR A 408 -16.33 18.15 26.24
N GLN A 409 -16.32 17.89 24.93
CA GLN A 409 -17.46 17.42 24.14
C GLN A 409 -16.92 16.64 22.93
N ASP A 410 -17.82 16.02 22.18
CA ASP A 410 -17.48 15.31 20.95
C ASP A 410 -16.75 16.22 19.96
N VAL A 411 -15.74 15.66 19.29
CA VAL A 411 -14.94 16.35 18.30
C VAL A 411 -15.42 15.92 16.92
N ASP A 412 -16.21 16.77 16.28
CA ASP A 412 -16.67 16.57 14.91
C ASP A 412 -15.50 16.58 13.94
N ILE A 413 -15.35 15.55 13.10
CA ILE A 413 -14.35 15.48 12.04
C ILE A 413 -15.05 15.73 10.71
N ARG A 414 -14.52 16.67 9.90
CA ARG A 414 -15.16 17.03 8.61
C ARG A 414 -14.81 16.03 7.51
N ALA A 415 -15.56 16.05 6.42
CA ALA A 415 -15.17 15.38 5.18
C ALA A 415 -13.76 15.82 4.73
N GLY A 416 -12.97 14.86 4.25
CA GLY A 416 -11.56 15.00 3.92
C GLY A 416 -10.63 15.03 5.13
N GLN A 417 -11.15 14.90 6.36
CA GLN A 417 -10.34 14.90 7.57
C GLN A 417 -10.28 13.52 8.24
N ILE A 418 -9.12 13.20 8.83
CA ILE A 418 -8.91 12.03 9.68
C ILE A 418 -8.46 12.56 11.05
N ALA A 419 -9.02 12.04 12.15
CA ALA A 419 -8.56 12.40 13.48
C ALA A 419 -7.15 11.84 13.72
N ALA A 420 -6.28 12.65 14.32
CA ALA A 420 -4.95 12.25 14.73
C ALA A 420 -4.70 12.70 16.16
N LEU A 421 -3.82 11.99 16.87
CA LEU A 421 -3.42 12.39 18.22
C LEU A 421 -2.74 13.77 18.17
N GLY A 422 -3.28 14.72 18.92
CA GLY A 422 -2.71 16.05 19.09
C GLY A 422 -1.73 16.12 20.26
N GLN A 423 -1.70 17.27 20.92
CA GLN A 423 -0.92 17.41 22.15
C GLN A 423 -1.56 16.62 23.28
N VAL A 424 -0.75 15.90 24.05
CA VAL A 424 -1.18 15.09 25.18
C VAL A 424 -0.58 15.64 26.46
N ASN A 425 -1.42 16.21 27.32
CA ASN A 425 -1.06 16.72 28.63
C ASN A 425 -1.71 15.83 29.69
N LEU A 426 -0.91 14.95 30.28
CA LEU A 426 -1.38 14.01 31.30
C LEU A 426 -0.74 14.33 32.65
N GLU A 427 -1.59 14.52 33.64
CA GLU A 427 -1.18 14.60 35.03
C GLU A 427 -1.64 13.36 35.79
N VAL A 428 -0.71 12.45 36.04
CA VAL A 428 -1.00 11.20 36.78
C VAL A 428 -0.77 11.44 38.27
N ARG A 429 -1.81 11.21 39.07
CA ARG A 429 -1.82 11.41 40.52
C ARG A 429 -2.40 10.19 41.24
N ARG A 430 -2.33 10.22 42.57
CA ARG A 430 -2.92 9.19 43.45
C ARG A 430 -4.25 9.64 44.01
#